data_AF-A0A7J6M056-F1
#
_entry.id   AF-A0A7J6M056-F1
#
_cell.length_a   1.000
_cell.length_b   1.000
_cell.length_c   1.000
_cell.angle_alpha   90.00
_cell.angle_beta   90.00
_cell.angle_gamma   90.00
#
_symmetry.space_group_name_H-M   'P 1'
#
loop_
_entity.id
_entity.type
_entity.pdbx_description
1 polymer ?
#
loop_
_entity_poly.entity_id
_entity_poly.type
_entity_poly.pdbx_seq_one_letter_code
_entity_poly.pdbx_strand_id
1 'polypeptide(L)'
;MPNGKFSWEEPETWTGMLDRSPCGTGTSAVMALEHSRGLLQVGETFVHSGILGTSFEGVLKSQTKVGPFTAVVPCITGQAWITGYNTLVVDPSDPLSGGFTVGDIWSS
;
A
#
# COMPACT_ATOMS: atom_id res chain seq x y z
N MET A 1 -6.47 0.83 5.63
CA MET A 1 -6.99 -0.41 6.25
C MET A 1 -7.73 0.01 7.51
N PRO A 2 -9.04 -0.23 7.62
CA PRO A 2 -9.75 0.01 8.86
C PRO A 2 -9.31 -1.02 9.92
N ASN A 3 -9.23 -0.59 11.18
CA ASN A 3 -8.81 -1.45 12.29
C ASN A 3 -9.99 -2.24 12.92
N GLY A 4 -11.17 -2.22 12.30
CA GLY A 4 -12.42 -2.83 12.80
C GLY A 4 -13.20 -3.64 11.75
N LYS A 5 -14.42 -4.08 12.09
CA LYS A 5 -15.34 -4.75 11.14
C LYS A 5 -15.80 -3.74 10.10
N PHE A 6 -15.37 -3.95 8.86
CA PHE A 6 -15.74 -3.13 7.71
C PHE A 6 -17.19 -3.35 7.29
N SER A 7 -17.94 -2.26 7.10
CA SER A 7 -19.31 -2.21 6.61
C SER A 7 -19.42 -1.14 5.51
N TRP A 8 -20.11 -1.44 4.40
CA TRP A 8 -20.34 -0.45 3.34
C TRP A 8 -21.46 0.52 3.70
N GLU A 9 -22.32 0.11 4.64
CA GLU A 9 -23.50 0.82 5.09
C GLU A 9 -23.19 1.81 6.23
N GLU A 10 -22.02 1.70 6.87
CA GLU A 10 -21.62 2.48 8.04
C GLU A 10 -20.30 3.26 7.76
N PRO A 11 -20.38 4.55 7.36
CA PRO A 11 -19.23 5.40 7.03
C PRO A 11 -18.25 5.69 8.19
N GLU A 12 -18.51 5.21 9.38
CA GLU A 12 -17.58 5.23 10.50
C GLU A 12 -16.59 4.05 10.42
N THR A 13 -16.95 2.96 9.72
CA THR A 13 -16.16 1.71 9.71
C THR A 13 -15.10 1.65 8.60
N TRP A 14 -15.19 2.51 7.60
CA TRP A 14 -14.14 2.72 6.59
C TRP A 14 -13.15 3.83 6.99
N THR A 15 -13.15 4.27 8.25
CA THR A 15 -12.14 5.18 8.77
C THR A 15 -10.76 4.54 8.57
N GLY A 16 -9.85 5.28 7.95
CA GLY A 16 -8.62 4.69 7.48
C GLY A 16 -7.57 5.72 7.11
N MET A 17 -6.34 5.25 7.11
CA MET A 17 -5.19 6.05 6.76
C MET A 17 -4.89 5.89 5.27
N LEU A 18 -4.77 7.02 4.55
CA LEU A 18 -4.30 7.03 3.18
C LEU A 18 -2.78 6.74 3.14
N ASP A 19 -2.36 5.92 2.18
CA ASP A 19 -0.95 5.74 1.90
C ASP A 19 -0.37 7.07 1.40
N ARG A 20 0.81 7.43 1.90
CA ARG A 20 1.54 8.62 1.45
C ARG A 20 2.30 8.32 0.17
N SER A 21 2.69 7.07 -0.02
CA SER A 21 3.28 6.58 -1.26
C SER A 21 2.17 6.25 -2.28
N PRO A 22 2.52 6.06 -3.55
CA PRO A 22 1.58 5.56 -4.58
C PRO A 22 1.10 4.12 -4.34
N CYS A 23 1.56 3.46 -3.27
CA CYS A 23 1.26 2.07 -2.90
C CYS A 23 1.77 1.05 -3.93
N GLY A 24 2.89 0.37 -3.65
CA GLY A 24 3.51 -0.56 -4.62
C GLY A 24 2.62 -1.75 -5.03
N THR A 25 1.84 -2.31 -4.10
CA THR A 25 0.87 -3.36 -4.40
C THR A 25 -0.34 -2.83 -5.16
N GLY A 26 -0.80 -1.61 -4.86
CA GLY A 26 -1.81 -0.91 -5.63
C GLY A 26 -1.36 -0.65 -7.07
N THR A 27 -0.15 -0.12 -7.26
CA THR A 27 0.49 0.05 -8.58
C THR A 27 0.55 -1.27 -9.34
N SER A 28 0.95 -2.36 -8.68
CA SER A 28 1.00 -3.69 -9.27
C SER A 28 -0.36 -4.16 -9.79
N ALA A 29 -1.43 -3.94 -9.01
CA ALA A 29 -2.79 -4.28 -9.42
C ALA A 29 -3.29 -3.42 -10.59
N VAL A 30 -3.01 -2.11 -10.58
CA VAL A 30 -3.35 -1.20 -11.68
C VAL A 30 -2.63 -1.62 -12.96
N MET A 31 -1.33 -1.91 -12.91
CA MET A 31 -0.58 -2.37 -14.07
C MET A 31 -1.10 -3.69 -14.62
N ALA A 32 -1.51 -4.64 -13.76
CA ALA A 32 -2.13 -5.89 -14.20
C ALA A 32 -3.46 -5.63 -14.94
N LEU A 33 -4.27 -4.70 -14.44
CA LEU A 33 -5.52 -4.29 -15.09
C LEU A 33 -5.26 -3.63 -16.45
N GLU A 34 -4.34 -2.68 -16.53
CA GLU A 34 -3.99 -2.00 -17.79
C GLU A 34 -3.40 -2.97 -18.82
N HIS A 35 -2.56 -3.92 -18.39
CA HIS A 35 -2.09 -5.00 -19.27
C HIS A 35 -3.23 -5.89 -19.75
N SER A 36 -4.19 -6.24 -18.89
CA SER A 36 -5.35 -7.03 -19.31
C SER A 36 -6.22 -6.32 -20.35
N ARG A 37 -6.20 -4.98 -20.35
CA ARG A 37 -6.86 -4.11 -21.34
C ARG A 37 -6.03 -3.87 -22.61
N GLY A 38 -4.79 -4.37 -22.66
CA GLY A 38 -3.84 -4.13 -23.76
C GLY A 38 -3.24 -2.73 -23.76
N LEU A 39 -3.42 -1.95 -22.68
CA LEU A 39 -2.98 -0.56 -22.55
C LEU A 39 -1.56 -0.41 -21.99
N LEU A 40 -1.01 -1.48 -21.41
CA LEU A 40 0.35 -1.53 -20.89
C LEU A 40 1.01 -2.84 -21.33
N GLN A 41 2.16 -2.76 -21.99
CA GLN A 41 2.89 -3.94 -22.47
C GLN A 41 3.96 -4.41 -21.48
N VAL A 42 4.39 -5.67 -21.60
CA VAL A 42 5.56 -6.17 -20.87
C VAL A 42 6.80 -5.39 -21.31
N GLY A 43 7.59 -4.91 -20.34
CA GLY A 43 8.77 -4.09 -20.56
C GLY A 43 8.51 -2.58 -20.68
N GLU A 44 7.24 -2.15 -20.75
CA GLU A 44 6.88 -0.74 -20.81
C GLU A 44 6.92 -0.10 -19.41
N THR A 45 7.41 1.15 -19.35
CA THR A 45 7.45 1.94 -18.11
C THR A 45 6.09 2.54 -17.82
N PHE A 46 5.61 2.33 -16.60
CA PHE A 46 4.40 2.91 -16.05
C PHE A 46 4.76 3.82 -14.87
N VAL A 47 4.21 5.03 -14.81
CA VAL A 47 4.43 5.95 -13.68
C VAL A 47 3.13 6.10 -12.90
N HIS A 48 3.17 5.82 -11.61
CA HIS A 48 2.02 5.97 -10.72
C HIS A 48 2.28 7.06 -9.67
N SER A 49 1.41 8.07 -9.65
CA SER A 49 1.51 9.20 -8.74
C SER A 49 0.56 9.04 -7.55
N GLY A 50 1.08 9.23 -6.34
CA GLY A 50 0.31 9.29 -5.10
C GLY A 50 -0.29 10.67 -4.85
N ILE A 51 -1.19 10.77 -3.87
CA ILE A 51 -1.93 12.01 -3.56
C ILE A 51 -1.03 13.17 -3.13
N LEU A 52 0.15 12.87 -2.57
CA LEU A 52 1.13 13.88 -2.14
C LEU A 52 2.13 14.26 -3.25
N GLY A 53 1.94 13.80 -4.48
CA GLY A 53 2.82 14.10 -5.62
C GLY A 53 4.09 13.24 -5.69
N THR A 54 4.29 12.30 -4.76
CA THR A 54 5.33 11.26 -4.89
C THR A 54 4.98 10.29 -6.01
N SER A 55 5.98 9.70 -6.65
CA SER A 55 5.76 8.71 -7.72
C SER A 55 6.54 7.42 -7.51
N PHE A 56 6.03 6.35 -8.10
CA PHE A 56 6.73 5.09 -8.34
C PHE A 56 6.80 4.83 -9.83
N GLU A 57 7.90 4.24 -10.26
CA GLU A 57 8.03 3.67 -11.60
C GLU A 57 7.77 2.17 -11.52
N GLY A 58 6.94 1.66 -12.43
CA GLY A 58 6.60 0.26 -12.54
C GLY A 58 6.96 -0.28 -13.92
N VAL A 59 7.42 -1.52 -13.98
CA VAL A 59 7.59 -2.25 -15.24
C VAL A 59 7.06 -3.68 -15.06
N LEU A 60 6.22 -4.15 -15.97
CA LEU A 60 5.87 -5.57 -16.02
C LEU A 60 7.04 -6.33 -16.62
N LYS A 61 7.65 -7.22 -15.85
CA LYS A 61 8.81 -8.01 -16.29
C LYS A 61 8.42 -9.18 -17.18
N SER A 62 7.27 -9.79 -16.92
CA SER A 62 6.75 -10.93 -17.68
C SER A 62 5.28 -11.19 -17.38
N GLN A 63 4.65 -12.00 -18.21
CA GLN A 63 3.35 -12.61 -17.93
C GLN A 63 3.57 -14.00 -17.30
N THR A 64 2.69 -14.40 -16.39
CA THR A 64 2.71 -15.70 -15.72
C THR A 64 1.27 -16.21 -15.49
N LYS A 65 1.13 -17.29 -14.72
CA LYS A 65 -0.16 -17.86 -14.29
C LYS A 65 -0.20 -18.01 -12.78
N VAL A 66 -1.36 -17.72 -12.19
CA VAL A 66 -1.70 -18.06 -10.80
C VAL A 66 -2.96 -18.91 -10.85
N GLY A 67 -2.80 -20.23 -10.69
CA GLY A 67 -3.87 -21.18 -11.00
C GLY A 67 -4.37 -21.01 -12.45
N PRO A 68 -5.69 -20.86 -12.67
CA PRO A 68 -6.23 -20.65 -14.02
C PRO A 68 -6.02 -19.21 -14.55
N PHE A 69 -5.70 -18.26 -13.68
CA PHE A 69 -5.70 -16.83 -14.03
C PHE A 69 -4.39 -16.42 -14.71
N THR A 70 -4.52 -15.60 -15.76
CA THR A 70 -3.39 -14.85 -16.31
C THR A 70 -2.95 -13.81 -15.28
N ALA A 71 -1.66 -13.78 -15.00
CA ALA A 71 -1.04 -12.86 -14.05
C ALA A 71 0.18 -12.20 -14.69
N VAL A 72 0.72 -11.18 -14.03
CA VAL A 72 1.91 -10.46 -14.46
C VAL A 72 2.91 -10.39 -13.30
N VAL A 73 4.19 -10.22 -13.63
CA VAL A 73 5.27 -10.04 -12.65
C VAL A 73 5.68 -8.57 -12.64
N PRO A 74 5.11 -7.73 -11.76
CA PRO A 74 5.46 -6.32 -11.67
C PRO A 74 6.79 -6.12 -10.95
N CYS A 75 7.54 -5.10 -11.36
CA CYS A 75 8.71 -4.58 -10.69
C CYS A 75 8.43 -3.11 -10.36
N ILE A 76 8.53 -2.74 -9.08
CA ILE A 76 8.26 -1.37 -8.62
C ILE A 76 9.57 -0.76 -8.15
N THR A 77 9.85 0.45 -8.63
CA THR A 77 10.99 1.28 -8.25
C THR A 77 10.48 2.50 -7.50
N GLY A 78 11.12 2.78 -6.37
CA GLY A 78 10.85 3.94 -5.55
C GLY A 78 12.09 4.35 -4.76
N GLN A 79 11.95 5.40 -3.96
CA GLN A 79 13.00 5.92 -3.11
C GLN A 79 12.55 5.89 -1.65
N ALA A 80 13.53 5.76 -0.75
CA ALA A 80 13.34 5.83 0.69
C ALA A 80 14.46 6.66 1.31
N TRP A 81 14.18 7.27 2.45
CA TRP A 81 15.12 8.12 3.18
C TRP A 81 15.21 7.68 4.63
N ILE A 82 16.41 7.66 5.19
CA ILE A 82 16.62 7.40 6.61
C ILE A 82 16.07 8.58 7.40
N THR A 83 15.11 8.31 8.30
CA THR A 83 14.50 9.34 9.16
C THR A 83 15.06 9.34 10.59
N GLY A 84 15.75 8.27 10.99
CA GLY A 84 16.39 8.19 12.30
C GLY A 84 16.89 6.77 12.63
N TYR A 85 17.65 6.68 13.72
CA TYR A 85 18.05 5.42 14.35
C TYR A 85 17.48 5.42 15.76
N ASN A 86 16.64 4.43 16.08
CA ASN A 86 15.88 4.42 17.33
C ASN A 86 16.19 3.16 18.14
N THR A 87 16.33 3.32 19.47
CA THR A 87 16.32 2.22 20.44
C THR A 87 14.99 2.28 21.19
N LEU A 88 14.07 1.38 20.84
CA LEU A 88 12.76 1.27 21.49
C LEU A 88 12.87 0.31 22.68
N VAL A 89 12.38 0.73 23.85
CA VAL A 89 12.43 -0.05 25.10
C VAL A 89 11.05 -0.04 25.74
N VAL A 90 10.64 -1.18 26.29
CA VAL A 90 9.40 -1.34 27.05
C VAL A 90 9.74 -1.86 28.44
N ASP A 91 9.44 -1.07 29.48
CA ASP A 91 9.65 -1.46 30.86
C ASP A 91 8.54 -2.44 31.32
N PRO A 92 8.86 -3.56 32.01
CA PRO A 92 7.83 -4.48 32.51
C PRO A 92 6.82 -3.85 33.48
N SER A 93 7.16 -2.73 34.11
CA SER A 93 6.29 -1.97 35.02
C SER A 93 5.48 -0.86 34.32
N ASP A 94 5.66 -0.64 33.02
CA ASP A 94 4.91 0.36 32.27
C ASP A 94 3.42 -0.06 32.17
N PRO A 95 2.48 0.71 32.74
CA PRO A 95 1.05 0.39 32.69
C PRO A 95 0.46 0.50 31.28
N LEU A 96 1.17 1.10 30.32
CA LEU A 96 0.77 1.29 28.93
C LEU A 96 1.68 0.53 27.96
N SER A 97 2.31 -0.57 28.41
CA SER A 97 3.25 -1.37 27.63
C SER A 97 2.72 -1.89 26.29
N GLY A 98 1.39 -1.99 26.13
CA GLY A 98 0.71 -2.38 24.89
C GLY A 98 0.38 -1.22 23.94
N GLY A 99 0.73 0.01 24.31
CA GLY A 99 0.24 1.22 23.65
C GLY A 99 -1.24 1.50 23.94
N PHE A 100 -1.75 2.57 23.34
CA PHE A 100 -3.16 2.95 23.39
C PHE A 100 -3.53 3.73 22.13
N THR A 101 -4.83 3.92 21.91
CA THR A 101 -5.38 4.73 20.82
C THR A 101 -6.22 5.88 21.39
N VAL A 102 -6.26 7.02 20.71
CA VAL A 102 -7.11 8.17 21.07
C VAL A 102 -8.05 8.46 19.90
N GLY A 103 -9.34 8.62 20.19
CA GLY A 103 -10.40 8.44 19.19
C GLY A 103 -10.40 9.44 18.03
N ASP A 104 -10.09 10.71 18.25
CA ASP A 104 -10.16 11.74 17.20
C ASP A 104 -9.01 11.66 16.18
N ILE A 105 -7.94 10.96 16.52
CA ILE A 105 -6.71 10.85 15.72
C ILE A 105 -6.49 9.43 15.15
N TRP A 106 -7.18 8.43 15.71
CA TRP A 106 -7.14 7.04 15.26
C TRP A 106 -8.53 6.66 14.77
N SER A 107 -8.62 6.26 13.50
CA SER A 107 -9.82 5.70 12.91
C SER A 107 -10.38 4.56 13.77
N SER A 108 -11.51 4.81 14.44
CA SER A 108 -12.26 3.87 15.29
C SER A 108 -13.24 3.04 14.47
#